data_AF-A0AAV6N016-F1
#
_entry.id   AF-A0AAV6N016-F1
#
_cell.length_a   1.000
_cell.length_b   1.000
_cell.length_c   1.000
_cell.angle_alpha   90.00
_cell.angle_beta   90.00
_cell.angle_gamma   90.00
#
_symmetry.space_group_name_H-M   'P 1'
#
loop_
_entity.id
_entity.type
_entity.pdbx_description
1 polymer ?
#
loop_
_entity_poly.entity_id
_entity_poly.type
_entity_poly.pdbx_seq_one_letter_code
_entity_poly.pdbx_strand_id
1 'polypeptide(L)'
;MDSNHLGPAQGGEPEVDAGVWRSQLPPDSRHRIVNSIIETLKRHIPVSGPEGLNELRKIAVRFEEKVYNAATSQSDYLRKISLRMLTMETKSGTTTALPSVSGPVSSNQP
;
A
#
# COMPACT_ATOMS: atom_id res chain seq x y z
N MET A 1 32.84 -11.84 -41.48
CA MET A 1 33.30 -10.86 -40.47
C MET A 1 32.11 -10.53 -39.60
N ASP A 2 31.87 -11.42 -38.66
CA ASP A 2 31.06 -11.24 -37.47
C ASP A 2 31.71 -10.16 -36.59
N SER A 3 31.00 -9.05 -36.38
CA SER A 3 31.37 -8.07 -35.37
C SER A 3 30.38 -8.18 -34.22
N ASN A 4 30.75 -9.04 -33.27
CA ASN A 4 30.20 -9.07 -31.93
C ASN A 4 30.51 -7.74 -31.22
N HIS A 5 29.47 -7.05 -30.75
CA HIS A 5 29.59 -6.00 -29.73
C HIS A 5 28.75 -6.43 -28.51
N LEU A 6 29.25 -7.44 -27.79
CA LEU A 6 28.79 -7.73 -26.43
C LEU A 6 29.51 -6.78 -25.48
N GLY A 7 28.75 -5.92 -24.81
CA GLY A 7 29.17 -5.10 -23.67
C GLY A 7 27.92 -4.60 -22.92
N PRO A 8 27.91 -4.65 -21.59
CA PRO A 8 26.86 -5.33 -20.84
C PRO A 8 25.65 -4.46 -20.51
N ALA A 9 24.57 -5.16 -20.16
CA ALA A 9 23.40 -4.66 -19.46
C ALA A 9 23.77 -3.63 -18.37
N GLN A 10 23.53 -2.35 -18.64
CA GLN A 10 23.43 -1.34 -17.60
C GLN A 10 22.04 -1.46 -16.93
N GLY A 11 21.81 -2.60 -16.27
CA GLY A 11 20.79 -2.75 -15.23
C GLY A 11 21.35 -2.24 -13.90
N GLY A 12 21.90 -1.03 -13.90
CA GLY A 12 22.84 -0.58 -12.87
C GLY A 12 22.66 0.88 -12.47
N GLU A 13 21.43 1.32 -12.21
CA GLU A 13 21.19 2.51 -11.38
C GLU A 13 19.79 2.45 -10.78
N PRO A 14 19.70 2.16 -9.46
CA PRO A 14 18.98 3.09 -8.60
C PRO A 14 19.57 3.17 -7.17
N GLU A 15 20.82 2.80 -6.92
CA GLU A 15 21.37 2.90 -5.56
C GLU A 15 21.73 4.35 -5.19
N VAL A 16 22.20 5.14 -6.17
CA VAL A 16 22.51 6.57 -5.98
C VAL A 16 21.24 7.41 -5.74
N ASP A 17 20.09 7.01 -6.28
CA ASP A 17 18.82 7.72 -6.07
C ASP A 17 18.20 7.37 -4.71
N ALA A 18 18.33 6.12 -4.26
CA ALA A 18 17.73 5.61 -3.03
C ALA A 18 18.10 6.42 -1.76
N GLY A 19 19.31 6.98 -1.72
CA GLY A 19 19.74 7.88 -0.64
C GLY A 19 19.28 9.33 -0.83
N VAL A 20 19.26 9.82 -2.07
CA VAL A 20 19.04 11.23 -2.39
C VAL A 20 17.56 11.62 -2.31
N TRP A 21 16.62 10.73 -2.70
CA TRP A 21 15.18 11.04 -2.59
C TRP A 21 14.74 11.25 -1.14
N ARG A 22 15.42 10.63 -0.18
CA ARG A 22 15.19 10.78 1.26
C ARG A 22 15.56 12.18 1.74
N SER A 23 16.66 12.74 1.23
CA SER A 23 17.09 14.11 1.50
C SER A 23 16.21 15.16 0.80
N GLN A 24 15.51 14.78 -0.28
CA GLN A 24 14.58 15.65 -1.01
C GLN A 24 13.18 15.70 -0.36
N LEU A 25 12.86 14.80 0.56
CA LEU A 25 11.57 14.79 1.23
C LEU A 25 11.53 15.90 2.29
N PRO A 26 10.51 16.77 2.29
CA PRO A 26 10.33 17.71 3.39
C PRO A 26 10.17 16.96 4.72
N PRO A 27 10.75 17.44 5.84
CA PRO A 27 10.75 16.74 7.12
C PRO A 27 9.32 16.45 7.63
N ASP A 28 8.37 17.33 7.30
CA ASP A 28 6.97 17.18 7.71
C ASP A 28 6.20 16.17 6.85
N SER A 29 6.69 15.85 5.64
CA SER A 29 5.95 14.99 4.69
C SER A 29 5.69 13.60 5.24
N ARG A 30 6.69 13.00 5.91
CA ARG A 30 6.52 11.68 6.54
C ARG A 30 5.46 11.73 7.64
N HIS A 31 5.46 12.80 8.43
CA HIS A 31 4.49 12.97 9.50
C HIS A 31 3.06 13.13 8.97
N ARG A 32 2.90 13.90 7.89
CA ARG A 32 1.61 14.05 7.18
C ARG A 32 1.12 12.73 6.61
N ILE A 33 2.02 11.92 6.03
CA ILE A 33 1.69 10.59 5.51
C ILE A 33 1.23 9.66 6.64
N VAL A 34 1.98 9.58 7.74
CA VAL A 34 1.59 8.80 8.92
C VAL A 34 0.23 9.23 9.45
N ASN A 35 -0.01 10.54 9.58
CA ASN A 35 -1.31 11.05 10.02
C ASN A 35 -2.45 10.66 9.07
N SER A 36 -2.21 10.72 7.76
CA SER A 36 -3.19 10.30 6.76
C SER A 36 -3.52 8.80 6.87
N ILE A 37 -2.50 7.95 7.08
CA ILE A 37 -2.68 6.52 7.33
C ILE A 37 -3.49 6.26 8.60
N ILE A 38 -3.20 6.96 9.70
CA ILE A 38 -3.95 6.85 10.96
C ILE A 38 -5.42 7.23 10.74
N GLU A 39 -5.68 8.34 10.04
CA GLU A 39 -7.04 8.79 9.73
C GLU A 39 -7.80 7.78 8.88
N THR A 40 -7.16 7.14 7.90
CA THR A 40 -7.76 6.03 7.15
C THR A 40 -8.06 4.86 8.08
N LEU A 41 -7.09 4.40 8.89
CA LEU A 41 -7.31 3.28 9.81
C LEU A 41 -8.46 3.53 10.79
N LYS A 42 -8.59 4.75 11.32
CA LYS A 42 -9.69 5.14 12.23
C LYS A 42 -11.08 5.03 11.60
N ARG A 43 -11.20 5.20 10.27
CA ARG A 43 -12.50 5.05 9.57
C ARG A 43 -12.93 3.59 9.46
N HIS A 44 -11.98 2.66 9.44
CA HIS A 44 -12.25 1.23 9.24
C HIS A 44 -12.19 0.40 10.52
N ILE A 45 -11.44 0.87 11.52
CA ILE A 45 -11.22 0.15 12.77
C ILE A 45 -11.89 0.94 13.89
N PRO A 46 -12.92 0.38 14.57
CA PRO A 46 -13.51 1.03 15.72
C PRO A 46 -12.45 1.21 16.81
N VAL A 47 -12.26 2.46 17.23
CA VAL A 47 -11.23 2.82 18.22
C VAL A 47 -11.85 2.80 19.60
N SER A 48 -11.43 1.84 20.44
CA SER A 48 -11.97 1.64 21.79
C SER A 48 -11.46 2.63 22.85
N GLY A 49 -10.72 3.67 22.46
CA GLY A 49 -10.14 4.67 23.38
C GLY A 49 -8.74 5.15 22.98
N PRO A 50 -8.07 5.93 23.86
CA PRO A 50 -6.73 6.46 23.60
C PRO A 50 -5.68 5.36 23.32
N GLU A 51 -5.83 4.19 23.95
CA GLU A 51 -4.98 3.02 23.71
C GLU A 51 -5.08 2.52 22.26
N GLY A 52 -6.30 2.44 21.72
CA GLY A 52 -6.53 2.03 20.34
C GLY A 52 -5.91 3.01 19.35
N LEU A 53 -6.01 4.31 19.62
CA LEU A 53 -5.37 5.33 18.79
C LEU A 53 -3.84 5.21 18.80
N ASN A 54 -3.25 4.88 19.95
CA ASN A 54 -1.81 4.65 20.07
C ASN A 54 -1.36 3.43 19.26
N GLU A 55 -2.13 2.35 19.27
CA GLU A 55 -1.87 1.18 18.43
C GLU A 55 -1.98 1.50 16.93
N LEU A 56 -3.00 2.26 16.52
CA LEU A 56 -3.11 2.72 15.13
C LEU A 56 -1.90 3.57 14.70
N ARG A 57 -1.40 4.44 15.59
CA ARG A 57 -0.19 5.21 15.34
C ARG A 57 1.04 4.32 15.17
N LYS A 58 1.24 3.33 16.05
CA LYS A 58 2.35 2.36 15.93
C LYS A 58 2.28 1.60 14.61
N ILE A 59 1.08 1.17 14.21
CA ILE A 59 0.86 0.47 12.94
C ILE A 59 1.20 1.40 11.77
N ALA A 60 0.71 2.64 11.78
CA ALA A 60 0.95 3.61 10.71
C ALA A 60 2.45 3.95 10.55
N VAL A 61 3.17 4.18 11.66
CA VAL A 61 4.61 4.43 11.65
C VAL A 61 5.37 3.23 11.10
N ARG A 62 5.12 2.01 11.62
CA ARG A 62 5.79 0.80 11.12
C ARG A 62 5.51 0.53 9.65
N PHE A 63 4.27 0.80 9.22
CA PHE A 63 3.87 0.63 7.84
C PHE A 63 4.62 1.62 6.93
N GLU A 64 4.60 2.91 7.27
CA GLU A 64 5.30 3.94 6.51
C GLU A 64 6.81 3.68 6.47
N GLU A 65 7.41 3.29 7.59
CA GLU A 65 8.84 3.01 7.70
C GLU A 65 9.26 1.82 6.81
N LYS A 66 8.44 0.78 6.73
CA LYS A 66 8.67 -0.34 5.80
C LYS A 66 8.68 0.13 4.35
N VAL A 67 7.75 1.00 3.98
CA VAL A 67 7.68 1.55 2.61
C VAL A 67 8.85 2.50 2.35
N TYR A 68 9.22 3.32 3.33
CA TYR A 68 10.36 4.23 3.26
C TYR A 68 11.69 3.51 3.05
N ASN A 69 11.87 2.36 3.70
CA ASN A 69 13.07 1.54 3.50
C ASN A 69 13.06 0.79 2.17
N ALA A 70 11.89 0.31 1.73
CA ALA A 70 11.75 -0.43 0.48
C ALA A 70 11.72 0.44 -0.78
N ALA A 71 11.41 1.73 -0.66
CA ALA A 71 11.29 2.62 -1.81
C ALA A 71 12.65 3.07 -2.34
N THR A 72 12.77 3.09 -3.67
CA THR A 72 13.99 3.50 -4.36
C THR A 72 13.92 4.93 -4.90
N SER A 73 12.73 5.54 -4.93
CA SER A 73 12.50 6.94 -5.33
C SER A 73 11.33 7.56 -4.56
N GLN A 74 11.23 8.89 -4.54
CA GLN A 74 10.11 9.60 -3.92
C GLN A 74 8.75 9.20 -4.54
N SER A 75 8.70 9.09 -5.86
CA SER A 75 7.48 8.66 -6.57
C SER A 75 7.08 7.24 -6.23
N ASP A 76 8.05 6.33 -6.10
CA ASP A 76 7.81 4.94 -5.72
C ASP A 76 7.30 4.84 -4.27
N TYR A 77 7.90 5.61 -3.35
CA TYR A 77 7.44 5.75 -1.98
C TYR A 77 5.97 6.21 -1.92
N LEU A 78 5.64 7.35 -2.55
CA LEU A 78 4.27 7.88 -2.55
C LEU A 78 3.28 6.92 -3.20
N ARG A 79 3.64 6.30 -4.33
CA ARG A 79 2.79 5.33 -5.03
C ARG A 79 2.49 4.11 -4.15
N LYS A 80 3.49 3.57 -3.46
CA LYS A 80 3.31 2.43 -2.54
C LYS A 80 2.43 2.80 -1.34
N ILE A 81 2.60 3.99 -0.78
CA ILE A 81 1.72 4.49 0.29
C ILE A 81 0.27 4.56 -0.22
N SER A 82 0.01 5.24 -1.34
CA SER A 82 -1.34 5.39 -1.88
C SER A 82 -2.02 4.06 -2.21
N LEU A 83 -1.29 3.13 -2.85
CA LEU A 83 -1.84 1.81 -3.19
C LEU A 83 -2.24 1.01 -1.94
N ARG A 84 -1.42 1.08 -0.89
CA ARG A 84 -1.70 0.38 0.36
C ARG A 84 -2.83 1.03 1.14
N MET A 85 -2.91 2.37 1.16
CA MET A 85 -4.05 3.09 1.73
C MET A 85 -5.36 2.71 1.04
N LEU A 86 -5.39 2.65 -0.30
CA LEU A 86 -6.56 2.20 -1.06
C LEU A 86 -6.97 0.76 -0.68
N THR A 87 -6.00 -0.14 -0.52
CA THR A 87 -6.26 -1.53 -0.11
C THR A 87 -6.83 -1.60 1.32
N MET A 88 -6.49 -0.65 2.19
CA MET A 88 -7.05 -0.55 3.55
C MET A 88 -8.46 0.05 3.55
N GLU A 89 -8.81 0.87 2.55
CA GLU A 89 -10.19 1.33 2.34
C GLU A 89 -11.11 0.24 1.80
N THR A 90 -10.63 -0.59 0.88
CA THR A 90 -11.47 -1.60 0.20
C THR A 90 -11.76 -2.85 1.04
N LYS A 91 -10.92 -3.20 2.01
CA LYS A 91 -11.12 -4.38 2.87
C LYS A 91 -12.34 -4.29 3.80
N SER A 92 -13.00 -3.13 3.89
CA SER A 92 -14.28 -2.98 4.60
C SER A 92 -15.51 -3.26 3.72
N GLY A 93 -15.33 -3.60 2.44
CA GLY A 93 -16.41 -3.71 1.46
C GLY A 93 -16.59 -5.06 0.77
N THR A 94 -15.88 -6.12 1.16
CA THR A 94 -16.06 -7.45 0.53
C THR A 94 -16.88 -8.40 1.40
N THR A 95 -18.10 -7.98 1.74
CA THR A 95 -19.23 -8.91 1.68
C THR A 95 -19.78 -8.82 0.26
N THR A 96 -19.06 -9.37 -0.72
CA THR A 96 -19.69 -9.70 -1.99
C THR A 96 -20.57 -10.90 -1.70
N ALA A 97 -21.80 -10.61 -1.27
CA ALA A 97 -22.89 -11.55 -1.32
C ALA A 97 -22.93 -12.08 -2.75
N LEU A 98 -22.58 -13.35 -2.92
CA LEU A 98 -22.93 -14.09 -4.12
C LEU A 98 -24.45 -13.91 -4.30
N PRO A 99 -24.94 -13.51 -5.49
CA PRO A 99 -26.37 -13.62 -5.75
C PRO A 99 -26.70 -15.10 -5.62
N SER A 100 -27.37 -15.45 -4.53
CA SER A 100 -27.98 -16.75 -4.32
C SER A 100 -29.00 -16.91 -5.44
N VAL A 101 -28.58 -17.55 -6.52
CA VAL A 101 -29.50 -17.97 -7.59
C VAL A 101 -30.31 -19.14 -7.04
N SER A 102 -31.29 -18.80 -6.19
CA SER A 102 -32.42 -19.68 -5.89
C SER A 102 -33.33 -19.67 -7.12
N GLY A 103 -32.99 -20.48 -8.12
CA GLY A 103 -33.91 -20.87 -9.17
C GLY A 103 -34.79 -22.03 -8.68
N PRO A 104 -36.13 -21.96 -8.86
CA PRO A 104 -37.03 -22.95 -8.30
C PRO A 104 -36.99 -24.27 -9.07
N VAL A 105 -36.97 -25.34 -8.28
CA VAL A 105 -37.39 -26.72 -8.56
C VAL A 105 -38.13 -26.94 -9.89
N SER A 106 -37.47 -27.63 -10.83
CA SER A 106 -38.17 -28.32 -11.92
C SER A 106 -38.57 -29.71 -11.42
N SER A 107 -39.73 -29.78 -10.77
CA SER A 107 -40.38 -31.05 -10.43
C SER A 107 -41.07 -31.58 -11.68
N ASN A 108 -40.46 -32.55 -12.35
CA ASN A 108 -41.07 -33.24 -13.48
C ASN A 108 -41.04 -34.75 -13.23
N GLN A 109 -42.19 -35.28 -12.80
CA GLN A 109 -42.56 -36.69 -12.88
C GLN A 109 -44.10 -36.79 -12.78
N PRO A 110 -44.78 -37.80 -13.37
CA PRO A 110 -44.31 -38.89 -14.24
C PRO A 110 -44.65 -38.71 -15.73
#